data_AF-A0A938ZR43-F1
#
_entry.id   AF-A0A938ZR43-F1
#
_cell.length_a   1.000
_cell.length_b   1.000
_cell.length_c   1.000
_cell.angle_alpha   90.00
_cell.angle_beta   90.00
_cell.angle_gamma   90.00
#
_symmetry.space_group_name_H-M   'P 1'
#
loop_
_entity.id
_entity.type
_entity.pdbx_description
1 polymer ?
#
loop_
_entity_poly.entity_id
_entity_poly.type
_entity_poly.pdbx_seq_one_letter_code
_entity_poly.pdbx_strand_id
1 'polypeptide(L)'
;MSELTDELQYILNWLKSSNLDFFDCYNPGLTRQQIDEITKDLPFRLSEELYELYQWRNGTADLGYNNGYLPLYFLFPEQLKADVICSFCSLQDSVYIYKSIGKATNYDDAYWKKKWFPIAAYETKRMLYVVGDLNPSPVYLWDVGCLDDSVRTYKNLISMISVIAECCEFGLYQLLPDEDGEDDDMIIRIDEEKLEL
;
A
#
# COMPACT_ATOMS: atom_id res chain seq x y z
N MET A 1 -16.02 11.04 -10.61
CA MET A 1 -14.92 10.30 -9.95
C MET A 1 -15.20 10.37 -8.45
N SER A 2 -14.73 9.37 -7.70
CA SER A 2 -14.85 9.35 -6.24
C SER A 2 -13.74 10.19 -5.60
N GLU A 3 -13.92 10.55 -4.33
CA GLU A 3 -12.90 11.22 -3.51
C GLU A 3 -11.56 10.47 -3.54
N LEU A 4 -11.58 9.13 -3.34
CA LEU A 4 -10.37 8.31 -3.41
C LEU A 4 -9.64 8.41 -4.77
N THR A 5 -10.40 8.37 -5.87
CA THR A 5 -9.81 8.45 -7.22
C THR A 5 -9.15 9.80 -7.46
N ASP A 6 -9.80 10.88 -6.99
CA ASP A 6 -9.28 12.23 -7.14
C ASP A 6 -7.96 12.40 -6.35
N GLU A 7 -7.89 11.87 -5.13
CA GLU A 7 -6.69 11.90 -4.28
C GLU A 7 -5.54 11.04 -4.84
N LEU A 8 -5.84 9.83 -5.31
CA LEU A 8 -4.85 8.95 -5.99
C LEU A 8 -4.29 9.63 -7.24
N GLN A 9 -5.15 10.34 -7.99
CA GLN A 9 -4.72 11.07 -9.18
C GLN A 9 -3.89 12.31 -8.83
N TYR A 10 -4.21 13.00 -7.73
CA TYR A 10 -3.40 14.10 -7.21
C TYR A 10 -1.99 13.62 -6.85
N ILE A 11 -1.88 12.55 -6.05
CA ILE A 11 -0.60 11.95 -5.67
C ILE A 11 0.23 11.57 -6.91
N LEU A 12 -0.40 10.91 -7.89
CA LEU A 12 0.29 10.54 -9.13
C LEU A 12 0.81 11.77 -9.90
N ASN A 13 0.05 12.86 -9.93
CA ASN A 13 0.47 14.10 -10.58
C ASN A 13 1.61 14.79 -9.81
N TRP A 14 1.55 14.78 -8.48
CA TRP A 14 2.61 15.28 -7.62
C TRP A 14 3.92 14.53 -7.89
N LEU A 15 3.88 13.19 -7.92
CA LEU A 15 5.03 12.33 -8.24
C LEU A 15 5.62 12.59 -9.64
N LYS A 16 4.77 12.88 -10.64
CA LYS A 16 5.24 13.26 -11.98
C LYS A 16 5.91 14.63 -11.99
N SER A 17 5.43 15.56 -11.16
CA SER A 17 5.94 16.93 -11.11
C SER A 17 7.27 17.06 -10.35
N SER A 18 7.56 16.12 -9.45
CA SER A 18 8.80 16.09 -8.66
C SER A 18 10.03 15.60 -9.44
N ASN A 19 9.92 15.44 -10.77
CA ASN A 19 10.99 14.99 -11.68
C ASN A 19 11.64 13.66 -11.26
N LEU A 20 10.86 12.82 -10.58
CA LEU A 20 11.22 11.45 -10.29
C LEU A 20 10.95 10.63 -11.54
N ASP A 21 12.01 10.14 -12.19
CA ASP A 21 11.91 9.14 -13.27
C ASP A 21 11.17 7.85 -12.81
N PHE A 22 10.86 7.76 -11.52
CA PHE A 22 10.20 6.67 -10.82
C PHE A 22 8.65 6.68 -10.84
N PHE A 23 7.99 7.61 -11.57
CA PHE A 23 6.52 7.69 -11.58
C PHE A 23 5.82 6.47 -12.23
N ASP A 24 6.54 5.68 -13.04
CA ASP A 24 6.00 4.51 -13.77
C ASP A 24 6.25 3.17 -13.05
N CYS A 25 6.52 3.20 -11.75
CA CYS A 25 6.75 1.98 -10.96
C CYS A 25 5.48 1.22 -10.57
N TYR A 26 4.31 1.54 -11.14
CA TYR A 26 3.04 0.90 -10.80
C TYR A 26 2.45 0.17 -11.99
N ASN A 27 1.96 -1.06 -11.77
CA ASN A 27 1.29 -1.82 -12.81
C ASN A 27 0.00 -1.12 -13.28
N PRO A 28 -0.36 -1.23 -14.57
CA PRO A 28 -1.63 -0.74 -15.08
C PRO A 28 -2.81 -1.23 -14.23
N GLY A 29 -3.78 -0.35 -14.03
CA GLY A 29 -5.01 -0.67 -13.31
C GLY A 29 -5.83 -1.78 -13.99
N LEU A 30 -6.60 -2.50 -13.18
CA LEU A 30 -7.47 -3.58 -13.62
C LEU A 30 -8.87 -3.06 -13.99
N THR A 31 -9.58 -3.79 -14.83
CA THR A 31 -11.03 -3.62 -14.98
C THR A 31 -11.77 -4.30 -13.83
N ARG A 32 -12.99 -3.85 -13.54
CA ARG A 32 -13.86 -4.47 -12.53
C ARG A 32 -14.05 -5.97 -12.77
N GLN A 33 -14.23 -6.38 -14.02
CA GLN A 33 -14.35 -7.80 -14.40
C GLN A 33 -13.08 -8.60 -14.06
N GLN A 34 -11.89 -8.02 -14.29
CA GLN A 34 -10.63 -8.67 -13.91
C GLN A 34 -10.52 -8.81 -12.38
N ILE A 35 -10.90 -7.78 -11.63
CA ILE A 35 -10.91 -7.83 -10.16
C ILE A 35 -11.87 -8.92 -9.67
N ASP A 36 -13.09 -8.96 -10.21
CA ASP A 36 -14.10 -9.97 -9.88
C ASP A 36 -13.58 -11.40 -10.15
N GLU A 37 -12.93 -11.61 -11.29
CA GLU A 37 -12.38 -12.93 -11.66
C GLU A 37 -11.21 -13.35 -10.75
N ILE A 38 -10.31 -12.42 -10.41
CA ILE A 38 -9.17 -12.70 -9.52
C ILE A 38 -9.65 -13.02 -8.09
N THR A 39 -10.73 -12.37 -7.65
CA THR A 39 -11.21 -12.43 -6.26
C THR A 39 -12.37 -13.41 -6.07
N LYS A 40 -12.85 -14.09 -7.12
CA LYS A 40 -14.03 -14.97 -7.10
C LYS A 40 -14.03 -16.06 -6.02
N ASP A 41 -12.85 -16.53 -5.63
CA ASP A 41 -12.67 -17.60 -4.64
C ASP A 41 -12.47 -17.08 -3.21
N LEU A 42 -12.50 -15.76 -2.99
CA LEU A 42 -12.42 -15.19 -1.66
C LEU A 42 -13.75 -15.43 -0.91
N PRO A 43 -13.71 -15.73 0.40
CA PRO A 43 -14.92 -15.99 1.18
C PRO A 43 -15.65 -14.70 1.62
N PHE A 44 -15.30 -13.55 1.04
CA PHE A 44 -15.84 -12.22 1.35
C PHE A 44 -15.74 -11.34 0.11
N ARG A 45 -16.47 -10.22 0.13
CA ARG A 45 -16.41 -9.18 -0.90
C ARG A 45 -15.42 -8.09 -0.52
N LEU A 46 -14.73 -7.56 -1.53
CA LEU A 46 -13.91 -6.35 -1.39
C LEU A 46 -14.80 -5.10 -1.31
N SER A 47 -14.34 -4.05 -0.62
CA SER A 47 -15.01 -2.74 -0.57
C SER A 47 -14.89 -2.01 -1.92
N GLU A 48 -15.76 -1.03 -2.18
CA GLU A 48 -15.66 -0.20 -3.41
C GLU A 48 -14.33 0.55 -3.47
N GLU A 49 -13.81 1.01 -2.33
CA GLU A 49 -12.49 1.66 -2.25
C GLU A 49 -11.35 0.76 -2.76
N LEU A 50 -11.43 -0.56 -2.55
CA LEU A 50 -10.43 -1.50 -3.10
C LEU A 50 -10.59 -1.69 -4.59
N TYR A 51 -11.82 -1.72 -5.10
CA TYR A 51 -12.03 -1.71 -6.55
C TYR A 51 -11.39 -0.47 -7.16
N GLU A 52 -11.65 0.70 -6.61
CA GLU A 52 -11.07 1.97 -7.10
C GLU A 52 -9.54 1.97 -7.03
N LEU A 53 -8.94 1.50 -5.94
CA LEU A 53 -7.49 1.37 -5.79
C LEU A 53 -6.88 0.48 -6.88
N TYR A 54 -7.43 -0.72 -7.09
CA TYR A 54 -6.91 -1.67 -8.08
C TYR A 54 -7.27 -1.29 -9.53
N GLN A 55 -8.34 -0.53 -9.74
CA GLN A 55 -8.65 0.09 -11.04
C GLN A 55 -7.71 1.24 -11.37
N TRP A 56 -7.18 1.92 -10.35
CA TRP A 56 -6.16 2.95 -10.52
C TRP A 56 -4.81 2.32 -10.86
N ARG A 57 -4.28 1.43 -10.02
CA ARG A 57 -3.02 0.71 -10.25
C ARG A 57 -3.05 -0.68 -9.60
N ASN A 58 -2.40 -1.67 -10.21
CA ASN A 58 -2.40 -3.06 -9.73
C ASN A 58 -1.10 -3.44 -9.01
N GLY A 59 -0.78 -2.73 -7.93
CA GLY A 59 0.47 -2.94 -7.22
C GLY A 59 1.67 -2.25 -7.88
N THR A 60 2.80 -2.32 -7.20
CA THR A 60 4.10 -1.90 -7.71
C THR A 60 4.57 -2.89 -8.80
N ALA A 61 5.12 -2.37 -9.89
CA ALA A 61 5.67 -3.18 -10.97
C ALA A 61 6.90 -3.95 -10.48
N ASP A 62 6.97 -5.23 -10.82
CA ASP A 62 8.20 -6.02 -10.67
C ASP A 62 9.15 -5.61 -11.79
N LEU A 63 9.94 -4.56 -11.53
CA LEU A 63 10.96 -4.08 -12.45
C LEU A 63 12.22 -4.96 -12.40
N GLY A 64 12.26 -6.02 -11.57
CA GLY A 64 13.41 -6.88 -11.35
C GLY A 64 14.55 -6.18 -10.62
N TYR A 65 15.17 -6.87 -9.66
CA TYR A 65 16.34 -6.40 -8.90
C TYR A 65 17.53 -5.93 -9.77
N ASN A 66 17.59 -6.31 -11.06
CA ASN A 66 18.73 -6.07 -11.95
C ASN A 66 18.57 -4.85 -12.87
N ASN A 67 17.46 -4.10 -12.80
CA ASN A 67 17.24 -2.98 -13.71
C ASN A 67 17.67 -1.62 -13.14
N GLY A 68 18.24 -1.57 -11.92
CA GLY A 68 18.77 -0.34 -11.33
C GLY A 68 17.70 0.71 -11.00
N TYR A 69 16.41 0.34 -11.00
CA TYR A 69 15.32 1.22 -10.57
C TYR A 69 14.85 0.79 -9.20
N LEU A 70 15.08 1.64 -8.20
CA LEU A 70 14.46 1.45 -6.88
C LEU A 70 12.95 1.67 -7.01
N PRO A 71 12.10 0.69 -6.63
CA PRO A 71 10.67 0.90 -6.70
C PRO A 71 10.29 1.99 -5.70
N LEU A 72 9.64 3.04 -6.18
CA LEU A 72 9.14 4.09 -5.31
C LEU A 72 7.95 3.55 -4.51
N TYR A 73 8.25 3.01 -3.34
CA TYR A 73 7.24 2.65 -2.37
C TYR A 73 6.76 3.96 -1.74
N PHE A 74 5.59 4.47 -2.13
CA PHE A 74 5.10 5.77 -1.62
C PHE A 74 3.67 5.71 -1.05
N LEU A 75 2.81 4.84 -1.59
CA LEU A 75 1.38 4.79 -1.27
C LEU A 75 1.01 4.34 0.15
N PHE A 76 1.95 3.77 0.90
CA PHE A 76 1.67 3.26 2.25
C PHE A 76 2.74 3.73 3.24
N PRO A 77 2.71 5.01 3.63
CA PRO A 77 3.71 5.62 4.49
C PRO A 77 3.40 5.32 5.95
N GLU A 78 3.77 4.11 6.39
CA GLU A 78 4.39 3.97 7.71
C GLU A 78 5.92 4.06 7.64
N GLN A 79 6.43 4.51 6.49
CA GLN A 79 7.83 4.60 6.08
C GLN A 79 8.70 5.59 6.88
N LEU A 80 8.21 6.09 8.02
CA LEU A 80 8.77 7.25 8.69
C LEU A 80 9.31 6.97 10.09
N LYS A 81 9.11 5.75 10.58
CA LYS A 81 9.73 5.28 11.84
C LYS A 81 10.31 3.87 11.78
N ALA A 82 10.23 3.21 10.62
CA ALA A 82 10.69 1.85 10.47
C ALA A 82 11.53 1.70 9.21
N ASP A 83 12.66 1.01 9.34
CA ASP A 83 13.58 0.65 8.25
C ASP A 83 12.96 -0.36 7.25
N VAL A 84 11.64 -0.54 7.29
CA VAL A 84 10.91 -1.62 6.63
C VAL A 84 9.71 -1.07 5.88
N ILE A 85 9.80 -1.09 4.55
CA ILE A 85 8.83 -0.47 3.66
C ILE A 85 7.91 -1.53 3.06
N CYS A 86 6.59 -1.39 3.22
CA CYS A 86 5.62 -2.26 2.55
C CYS A 86 5.45 -1.87 1.08
N SER A 87 5.53 -2.86 0.20
CA SER A 87 5.25 -2.69 -1.23
C SER A 87 3.76 -2.79 -1.50
N PHE A 88 3.25 -2.01 -2.46
CA PHE A 88 1.87 -2.15 -2.92
C PHE A 88 1.72 -3.48 -3.65
N CYS A 89 0.98 -4.42 -3.06
CA CYS A 89 0.79 -5.75 -3.65
C CYS A 89 -0.11 -5.67 -4.88
N SER A 90 0.24 -6.41 -5.94
CA SER A 90 -0.73 -6.69 -7.00
C SER A 90 -1.93 -7.45 -6.41
N LEU A 91 -3.11 -7.35 -7.04
CA LEU A 91 -4.29 -8.05 -6.54
C LEU A 91 -4.07 -9.57 -6.49
N GLN A 92 -3.32 -10.10 -7.47
CA GLN A 92 -2.93 -11.51 -7.52
C GLN A 92 -2.06 -11.89 -6.32
N ASP A 93 -1.06 -11.07 -5.99
CA ASP A 93 -0.19 -11.30 -4.83
C ASP A 93 -0.97 -11.21 -3.53
N SER A 94 -1.86 -10.22 -3.38
CA SER A 94 -2.73 -10.09 -2.22
C SER A 94 -3.59 -11.34 -1.99
N VAL A 95 -4.19 -11.89 -3.06
CA VAL A 95 -4.95 -13.14 -2.99
C VAL A 95 -4.05 -14.33 -2.64
N TYR A 96 -2.85 -14.39 -3.22
CA TYR A 96 -1.88 -15.44 -2.92
C TYR A 96 -1.42 -15.40 -1.45
N ILE A 97 -1.07 -14.22 -0.94
CA ILE A 97 -0.64 -13.99 0.44
C ILE A 97 -1.77 -14.38 1.40
N TYR A 98 -3.00 -13.88 1.16
CA TYR A 98 -4.19 -14.25 1.96
C TYR A 98 -4.36 -15.78 2.05
N LYS A 99 -4.33 -16.47 0.91
CA LYS A 99 -4.49 -17.94 0.87
C LYS A 99 -3.33 -18.66 1.57
N SER A 100 -2.10 -18.14 1.44
CA SER A 100 -0.89 -18.76 2.00
C SER A 100 -0.84 -18.65 3.52
N ILE A 101 -1.09 -17.46 4.07
CA ILE A 101 -1.15 -17.23 5.52
C ILE A 101 -2.34 -17.98 6.13
N GLY A 102 -3.51 -17.90 5.48
CA GLY A 102 -4.70 -18.62 5.93
C GLY A 102 -4.49 -20.13 6.03
N LYS A 103 -3.78 -20.73 5.06
CA LYS A 103 -3.38 -22.15 5.14
C LYS A 103 -2.38 -22.41 6.26
N ALA A 104 -1.35 -21.58 6.42
CA ALA A 104 -0.31 -21.76 7.42
C ALA A 104 -0.84 -21.64 8.87
N THR A 105 -1.81 -20.76 9.08
CA THR A 105 -2.45 -20.51 10.38
C THR A 105 -3.72 -21.34 10.60
N ASN A 106 -4.14 -22.14 9.61
CA ASN A 106 -5.46 -22.78 9.59
C ASN A 106 -6.64 -21.81 9.78
N TYR A 107 -6.44 -20.52 9.50
CA TYR A 107 -7.37 -19.44 9.81
C TYR A 107 -7.76 -19.41 11.30
N ASP A 108 -6.77 -19.61 12.18
CA ASP A 108 -6.93 -19.38 13.61
C ASP A 108 -7.19 -17.89 13.85
N ASP A 109 -8.34 -17.56 14.46
CA ASP A 109 -8.75 -16.19 14.76
C ASP A 109 -7.77 -15.45 15.69
N ALA A 110 -6.87 -16.18 16.36
CA ALA A 110 -5.77 -15.61 17.15
C ALA A 110 -4.61 -15.07 16.30
N TYR A 111 -4.41 -15.56 15.07
CA TYR A 111 -3.23 -15.23 14.24
C TYR A 111 -3.58 -14.66 12.87
N TRP A 112 -4.66 -15.10 12.23
CA TRP A 112 -5.12 -14.57 10.94
C TRP A 112 -6.62 -14.76 10.75
N LYS A 113 -7.36 -13.66 10.74
CA LYS A 113 -8.82 -13.71 10.61
C LYS A 113 -9.21 -13.94 9.15
N LYS A 114 -10.23 -14.77 8.92
CA LYS A 114 -10.74 -15.14 7.57
C LYS A 114 -11.14 -13.98 6.66
N LYS A 115 -11.30 -12.77 7.19
CA LYS A 115 -11.67 -11.59 6.42
C LYS A 115 -10.56 -10.56 6.26
N TRP A 116 -9.35 -10.83 6.78
CA TRP A 116 -8.22 -9.94 6.61
C TRP A 116 -7.65 -10.10 5.21
N PHE A 117 -7.61 -9.02 4.44
CA PHE A 117 -7.13 -9.01 3.07
C PHE A 117 -5.93 -8.07 2.95
N PRO A 118 -4.73 -8.56 2.60
CA PRO A 118 -3.54 -7.72 2.54
C PRO A 118 -3.59 -6.82 1.30
N ILE A 119 -3.19 -5.56 1.44
CA ILE A 119 -3.07 -4.59 0.35
C ILE A 119 -1.62 -4.13 0.14
N ALA A 120 -0.81 -4.21 1.18
CA ALA A 120 0.63 -3.96 1.11
C ALA A 120 1.36 -4.94 2.03
N ALA A 121 2.56 -5.34 1.64
CA ALA A 121 3.36 -6.25 2.45
C ALA A 121 4.85 -5.97 2.28
N TYR A 122 5.61 -6.22 3.35
CA TYR A 122 7.04 -6.42 3.32
C TYR A 122 7.35 -7.84 3.75
N GLU A 123 7.79 -8.66 2.81
CA GLU A 123 7.96 -10.11 2.98
C GLU A 123 6.74 -10.72 3.69
N THR A 124 6.98 -11.55 4.70
CA THR A 124 5.96 -12.05 5.62
C THR A 124 6.02 -11.34 6.98
N LYS A 125 6.75 -10.22 7.09
CA LYS A 125 7.02 -9.59 8.39
C LYS A 125 6.05 -8.46 8.72
N ARG A 126 5.67 -7.65 7.73
CA ARG A 126 4.76 -6.52 7.96
C ARG A 126 3.72 -6.46 6.86
N MET A 127 2.48 -6.20 7.22
CA MET A 127 1.38 -6.11 6.26
C MET A 127 0.41 -5.01 6.63
N LEU A 128 -0.01 -4.28 5.60
CA LEU A 128 -1.18 -3.44 5.66
C LEU A 128 -2.36 -4.24 5.10
N TYR A 129 -3.47 -4.29 5.82
CA TYR A 129 -4.62 -5.07 5.42
C TYR A 129 -5.94 -4.37 5.71
N VAL A 130 -6.97 -4.84 5.01
CA VAL A 130 -8.35 -4.38 5.09
C VAL A 130 -9.25 -5.54 5.48
N VAL A 131 -10.50 -5.26 5.84
CA VAL A 131 -11.46 -6.25 6.30
C VAL A 131 -12.57 -6.45 5.26
N GLY A 132 -12.64 -7.66 4.71
CA GLY A 132 -13.67 -8.08 3.78
C GLY A 132 -15.10 -7.95 4.35
N ASP A 133 -16.06 -7.77 3.45
CA ASP A 133 -17.48 -7.49 3.71
C ASP A 133 -17.79 -6.19 4.47
N LEU A 134 -16.78 -5.36 4.77
CA LEU A 134 -16.97 -4.01 5.28
C LEU A 134 -16.87 -2.99 4.15
N ASN A 135 -17.79 -2.04 4.10
CA ASN A 135 -17.79 -0.96 3.12
C ASN A 135 -18.31 0.34 3.78
N PRO A 136 -17.44 1.34 4.05
CA PRO A 136 -16.01 1.34 3.79
C PRO A 136 -15.26 0.35 4.71
N SER A 137 -14.11 -0.14 4.25
CA SER A 137 -13.29 -1.05 5.05
C SER A 137 -12.24 -0.28 5.84
N PRO A 138 -12.08 -0.52 7.16
CA PRO A 138 -10.94 -0.02 7.91
C PRO A 138 -9.61 -0.57 7.39
N VAL A 139 -8.55 0.19 7.63
CA VAL A 139 -7.16 -0.18 7.31
C VAL A 139 -6.43 -0.45 8.63
N TYR A 140 -5.69 -1.56 8.65
CA TYR A 140 -4.91 -2.00 9.78
C TYR A 140 -3.47 -2.29 9.38
N LEU A 141 -2.57 -2.11 10.32
CA LEU A 141 -1.21 -2.61 10.26
C LEU A 141 -1.09 -3.87 11.11
N TRP A 142 -0.40 -4.87 10.57
CA TRP A 142 0.08 -6.03 11.29
C TRP A 142 1.59 -6.19 11.14
N ASP A 143 2.27 -6.47 12.25
CA ASP A 143 3.72 -6.73 12.31
C ASP A 143 3.98 -8.08 12.99
N VAL A 144 4.71 -8.96 12.33
CA VAL A 144 4.99 -10.33 12.78
C VAL A 144 6.02 -10.30 13.88
N GLY A 145 5.60 -10.72 15.07
CA GLY A 145 6.42 -10.69 16.29
C GLY A 145 5.84 -9.76 17.35
N CYS A 146 4.91 -8.88 16.99
CA CYS A 146 4.08 -8.17 17.96
C CYS A 146 2.92 -9.09 18.37
N LEU A 147 2.92 -9.49 19.65
CA LEU A 147 1.80 -10.22 20.28
C LEU A 147 0.58 -9.32 20.51
N ASP A 148 0.74 -8.00 20.35
CA ASP A 148 -0.35 -7.04 20.47
C ASP A 148 -1.20 -7.01 19.20
N ASP A 149 -2.51 -6.89 19.43
CA ASP A 149 -3.53 -6.83 18.39
C ASP A 149 -3.17 -5.82 17.29
N SER A 150 -3.49 -6.20 16.05
CA SER A 150 -3.41 -5.33 14.88
C SER A 150 -3.87 -3.89 15.16
N VAL A 151 -3.03 -2.91 14.84
CA VAL A 151 -3.33 -1.50 15.10
C VAL A 151 -4.17 -0.97 13.95
N ARG A 152 -5.33 -0.39 14.27
CA ARG A 152 -6.11 0.35 13.27
C ARG A 152 -5.36 1.65 12.97
N THR A 153 -4.86 1.78 11.75
CA THR A 153 -4.10 2.95 11.31
C THR A 153 -5.01 4.02 10.74
N TYR A 154 -5.99 3.63 9.92
CA TYR A 154 -6.90 4.57 9.27
C TYR A 154 -8.36 4.13 9.36
N LYS A 155 -9.25 5.12 9.22
CA LYS A 155 -10.69 4.86 9.22
C LYS A 155 -11.09 3.98 8.04
N ASN A 156 -10.51 4.25 6.87
CA ASN A 156 -10.70 3.59 5.59
C ASN A 156 -9.61 4.03 4.58
N LEU A 157 -9.65 3.53 3.34
CA LEU A 157 -8.65 3.88 2.32
C LEU A 157 -8.72 5.35 1.91
N ILE A 158 -9.92 5.93 1.80
CA ILE A 158 -10.07 7.37 1.51
C ILE A 158 -9.28 8.18 2.52
N SER A 159 -9.51 7.96 3.82
CA SER A 159 -8.82 8.73 4.87
C SER A 159 -7.31 8.54 4.83
N MET A 160 -6.84 7.34 4.50
CA MET A 160 -5.41 7.07 4.37
C MET A 160 -4.80 7.83 3.19
N ILE A 161 -5.42 7.74 2.01
CA ILE A 161 -4.90 8.38 0.80
C ILE A 161 -5.00 9.91 0.91
N SER A 162 -6.06 10.47 1.50
CA SER A 162 -6.16 11.91 1.73
C SER A 162 -5.03 12.44 2.63
N VAL A 163 -4.65 11.71 3.69
CA VAL A 163 -3.49 12.11 4.51
C VAL A 163 -2.20 12.17 3.69
N ILE A 164 -2.00 11.25 2.75
CA ILE A 164 -0.83 11.25 1.86
C ILE A 164 -0.89 12.45 0.91
N ALA A 165 -2.06 12.71 0.32
CA ALA A 165 -2.26 13.84 -0.58
C ALA A 165 -2.05 15.19 0.13
N GLU A 166 -2.57 15.34 1.36
CA GLU A 166 -2.31 16.50 2.21
C GLU A 166 -0.81 16.67 2.49
N CYS A 167 -0.09 15.60 2.83
CA CYS A 167 1.36 15.67 3.03
C CYS A 167 2.11 16.12 1.76
N CYS A 168 1.68 15.69 0.57
CA CYS A 168 2.19 16.19 -0.70
C CYS A 168 1.93 17.68 -0.88
N GLU A 169 0.70 18.13 -0.59
CA GLU A 169 0.28 19.53 -0.74
C GLU A 169 1.05 20.48 0.19
N PHE A 170 1.24 20.08 1.44
CA PHE A 170 2.00 20.85 2.43
C PHE A 170 3.52 20.80 2.20
N GLY A 171 3.99 20.05 1.21
CA GLY A 171 5.43 19.89 0.95
C GLY A 171 6.16 19.25 2.13
N LEU A 172 5.47 18.35 2.85
CA LEU A 172 6.03 17.59 3.96
C LEU A 172 6.93 16.48 3.47
N TYR A 173 6.84 16.05 2.21
CA TYR A 173 7.75 15.06 1.66
C TYR A 173 9.03 15.71 1.10
N GLN A 174 10.17 15.21 1.55
CA GLN A 174 11.50 15.49 1.02
C GLN A 174 12.02 14.29 0.22
N LEU A 175 12.79 14.62 -0.81
CA LEU A 175 13.56 13.68 -1.59
C LEU A 175 14.99 13.70 -1.09
N LEU A 176 15.43 12.58 -0.52
CA LEU A 176 16.76 12.44 0.05
C LEU A 176 17.54 11.36 -0.72
N PRO A 177 18.85 11.52 -0.92
CA PRO A 177 19.67 10.42 -1.40
C PRO A 177 19.62 9.27 -0.39
N ASP A 178 19.54 8.03 -0.88
CA ASP A 178 19.65 6.85 -0.05
C ASP A 178 21.12 6.66 0.37
N GLU A 179 21.45 7.00 1.61
CA GLU A 179 22.83 6.88 2.12
C GLU A 179 23.31 5.42 2.21
N ASP A 180 22.37 4.46 2.21
CA ASP A 180 22.64 3.02 2.26
C ASP A 180 22.45 2.31 0.91
N GLY A 181 22.03 3.05 -0.15
CA GLY A 181 21.77 2.57 -1.51
C GLY A 181 22.97 2.65 -2.47
N GLU A 182 22.74 2.40 -3.76
CA GLU A 182 23.75 2.68 -4.80
C GLU A 182 23.82 4.20 -5.06
N ASP A 183 24.98 4.70 -5.55
CA ASP A 183 25.16 6.10 -5.91
C ASP A 183 24.04 6.53 -6.90
N ASP A 184 23.23 7.54 -6.51
CA ASP A 184 22.05 8.12 -7.21
C ASP A 184 20.65 7.63 -6.76
N ASP A 185 20.54 6.72 -5.80
CA ASP A 185 19.25 6.30 -5.25
C ASP A 185 18.57 7.42 -4.43
N MET A 186 17.25 7.58 -4.57
CA MET A 186 16.46 8.61 -3.87
C MET A 186 15.28 7.99 -3.12
N ILE A 187 15.11 8.38 -1.86
CA ILE A 187 13.98 7.99 -1.00
C ILE A 187 13.09 9.18 -0.67
N ILE A 188 11.80 8.93 -0.50
CA ILE A 188 10.86 9.94 0.02
C ILE A 188 10.75 9.77 1.53
N ARG A 189 11.02 10.85 2.28
CA ARG A 189 10.80 10.92 3.73
C ARG A 189 9.94 12.12 4.10
N ILE A 190 9.27 12.07 5.25
CA ILE A 190 8.65 13.26 5.81
C ILE A 190 9.72 14.14 6.44
N ASP A 191 9.62 15.42 6.12
CA ASP A 191 10.29 16.55 6.74
C ASP A 191 9.81 16.72 8.18
N GLU A 192 10.47 16.04 9.12
CA GLU A 192 10.10 16.09 10.54
C GLU A 192 10.22 17.51 11.11
N GLU A 193 11.10 18.36 10.56
CA GLU A 193 11.23 19.76 10.99
C GLU A 193 9.98 20.59 10.67
N LYS A 194 9.22 20.21 9.63
CA LYS A 194 7.93 20.84 9.30
C LYS A 194 6.76 20.31 10.12
N LEU A 195 6.91 19.18 10.81
CA LEU A 195 5.86 18.63 11.68
C LEU A 195 5.80 19.32 13.06
N GLU A 196 6.87 20.02 13.47
CA GLU A 196 6.97 20.69 14.79
C GLU A 196 6.49 22.16 14.82
N LEU A 197 5.91 22.67 13.74
CA LEU A 197 5.34 24.03 13.62
C LEU A 197 3.83 24.08 13.88
#